data_AF-A0A0M4QCI3-F1
#
_entry.id   AF-A0A0M4QCI3-F1
#
_cell.length_a   1.000
_cell.length_b   1.000
_cell.length_c   1.000
_cell.angle_alpha   90.00
_cell.angle_beta   90.00
_cell.angle_gamma   90.00
#
_symmetry.space_group_name_H-M   'P 1'
#
loop_
_entity.id
_entity.type
_entity.pdbx_description
1 polymer ?
#
loop_
_entity_poly.entity_id
_entity_poly.type
_entity_poly.pdbx_seq_one_letter_code
_entity_poly.pdbx_strand_id
1 'polypeptide(L)'
;MFASEHEAFWAAARKLLGDAAGTRELIAVLLLHRHLPREIVLAGLRAALRVGAVRADVVAVEARRHHEHHPDTDTSAGTCAEVVVTRHGSRVVSLTERRLTHLDTTMAALPTDQRPLPTVTVYDELLARRRDPDTAIPVPCPQAGEVS
;
A
#
# COMPACT_ATOMS: atom_id res chain seq x y z
N MET A 1 3.41 -18.43 20.20
CA MET A 1 2.46 -19.36 20.85
C MET A 1 1.13 -19.26 20.14
N PHE A 2 0.54 -20.41 19.77
CA PHE A 2 -0.76 -20.49 19.11
C PHE A 2 -1.89 -20.19 20.10
N ALA A 3 -2.86 -19.36 19.72
CA ALA A 3 -3.93 -18.89 20.60
C ALA A 3 -5.31 -19.26 20.03
N SER A 4 -6.37 -19.14 20.82
CA SER A 4 -7.73 -19.47 20.39
C SER A 4 -8.18 -18.65 19.17
N GLU A 5 -7.68 -17.43 19.00
CA GLU A 5 -7.95 -16.59 17.82
C GLU A 5 -7.38 -17.20 16.53
N HIS A 6 -6.22 -17.84 16.61
CA HIS A 6 -5.62 -18.52 15.46
C HIS A 6 -6.46 -19.74 15.08
N GLU A 7 -6.92 -20.50 16.07
CA GLU A 7 -7.80 -21.65 15.86
C GLU A 7 -9.13 -21.24 15.23
N ALA A 8 -9.75 -20.19 15.77
CA ALA A 8 -11.02 -19.66 15.26
C ALA A 8 -10.89 -19.18 13.80
N PHE A 9 -9.81 -18.46 13.48
CA PHE A 9 -9.50 -18.06 12.11
C PHE A 9 -9.27 -19.26 11.20
N TRP A 10 -8.50 -20.26 11.65
CA TRP A 10 -8.22 -21.44 10.84
C TRP A 10 -9.47 -22.27 10.57
N ALA A 11 -10.33 -22.47 11.57
CA ALA A 11 -11.61 -23.15 11.40
C ALA A 11 -12.51 -22.40 10.38
N ALA A 12 -12.60 -21.08 10.48
CA ALA A 12 -13.35 -20.27 9.53
C ALA A 12 -12.77 -20.31 8.11
N ALA A 13 -11.44 -20.23 7.98
CA ALA A 13 -10.75 -20.28 6.70
C ALA A 13 -10.91 -21.65 6.03
N ARG A 14 -10.81 -22.76 6.77
CA ARG A 14 -11.07 -24.10 6.24
C ARG A 14 -12.50 -24.28 5.76
N LYS A 15 -13.46 -23.72 6.49
CA LYS A 15 -14.88 -23.78 6.12
C LYS A 15 -15.20 -23.03 4.83
N LEU A 16 -14.54 -21.89 4.59
CA LEU A 16 -14.85 -21.02 3.44
C LEU A 16 -13.96 -21.26 2.21
N LEU A 17 -12.68 -21.58 2.43
CA LEU A 17 -11.67 -21.70 1.36
C LEU A 17 -11.25 -23.15 1.11
N GLY A 18 -11.67 -24.09 1.97
CA GLY A 18 -11.18 -25.47 1.97
C GLY A 18 -9.87 -25.63 2.74
N ASP A 19 -9.47 -26.88 2.98
CA ASP A 19 -8.37 -27.20 3.89
C ASP A 19 -7.01 -26.67 3.41
N ALA A 20 -6.67 -26.92 2.14
CA ALA A 20 -5.40 -26.52 1.54
C ALA A 20 -5.24 -24.99 1.42
N ALA A 21 -6.31 -24.24 1.13
CA ALA A 21 -6.24 -22.79 1.07
C ALA A 21 -6.32 -22.16 2.47
N GLY A 22 -7.18 -22.69 3.36
CA GLY A 22 -7.30 -22.21 4.73
C GLY A 22 -6.01 -22.41 5.55
N THR A 23 -5.28 -23.52 5.32
CA THR A 23 -3.95 -23.71 5.93
C THR A 23 -2.91 -22.73 5.40
N ARG A 24 -2.91 -22.39 4.10
CA ARG A 24 -2.03 -21.35 3.55
C ARG A 24 -2.28 -19.98 4.19
N GLU A 25 -3.55 -19.62 4.37
CA GLU A 25 -3.92 -18.36 5.03
C GLU A 25 -3.49 -18.37 6.51
N LEU A 26 -3.66 -19.48 7.24
CA LEU A 26 -3.14 -19.61 8.60
C LEU A 26 -1.61 -19.47 8.64
N ILE A 27 -0.88 -20.12 7.73
CA ILE A 27 0.58 -20.01 7.65
C ILE A 27 0.99 -18.56 7.39
N ALA A 28 0.30 -17.84 6.49
CA ALA A 28 0.57 -16.43 6.24
C ALA A 28 0.38 -15.56 7.50
N VAL A 29 -0.67 -15.81 8.30
CA VAL A 29 -0.85 -15.15 9.61
C VAL A 29 0.25 -15.53 10.60
N LEU A 30 0.69 -16.79 10.64
CA LEU A 30 1.79 -17.20 11.51
C LEU A 30 3.11 -16.51 11.13
N LEU A 31 3.37 -16.34 9.84
CA LEU A 31 4.53 -15.61 9.34
C LEU A 31 4.45 -14.11 9.66
N LEU A 32 3.25 -13.55 9.84
CA LEU A 32 3.06 -12.16 10.24
C LEU A 32 3.71 -11.84 11.60
N HIS A 33 3.74 -12.81 12.52
CA HIS A 33 4.43 -12.68 13.82
C HIS A 33 5.94 -12.45 13.70
N ARG A 34 6.55 -12.69 12.52
CA ARG A 34 7.97 -12.35 12.29
C ARG A 34 8.20 -10.84 12.25
N HIS A 35 7.17 -10.07 11.88
CA HIS A 35 7.28 -8.63 11.65
C HIS A 35 6.50 -7.81 12.67
N LEU A 36 5.48 -8.41 13.30
CA LEU A 36 4.59 -7.72 14.23
C LEU A 36 4.56 -8.46 15.58
N PRO A 37 4.47 -7.73 16.70
CA PRO A 37 4.35 -8.35 18.01
C PRO A 37 3.02 -9.11 18.13
N ARG A 38 3.04 -10.18 18.95
CA ARG A 38 1.92 -11.13 19.09
C ARG A 38 0.59 -10.45 19.38
N GLU A 39 0.58 -9.50 20.32
CA GLU A 39 -0.66 -8.84 20.77
C GLU A 39 -1.35 -8.06 19.65
N ILE A 40 -0.55 -7.47 18.75
CA ILE A 40 -1.04 -6.74 17.59
C ILE A 40 -1.63 -7.70 16.55
N VAL A 41 -1.00 -8.85 16.33
CA VAL A 41 -1.54 -9.89 15.43
C VAL A 41 -2.84 -10.47 15.99
N LEU A 42 -2.94 -10.71 17.30
CA LEU A 42 -4.18 -11.16 17.93
C LEU A 42 -5.31 -10.11 17.80
N ALA A 43 -4.99 -8.83 17.94
CA ALA A 43 -5.94 -7.75 17.71
C ALA A 43 -6.45 -7.75 16.25
N GLY A 44 -5.53 -7.90 15.28
CA GLY A 44 -5.86 -8.03 13.86
C GLY A 44 -6.72 -9.25 13.54
N LEU A 45 -6.43 -10.41 14.14
CA LEU A 45 -7.24 -11.63 14.01
C LEU A 45 -8.67 -11.43 14.53
N ARG A 46 -8.82 -10.84 15.71
CA ARG A 46 -10.15 -10.52 16.28
C ARG A 46 -10.91 -9.53 15.40
N ALA A 47 -10.23 -8.55 14.80
CA ALA A 47 -10.84 -7.59 13.90
C ALA A 47 -11.32 -8.23 12.60
N ALA A 48 -10.48 -9.05 11.96
CA ALA A 48 -10.84 -9.79 10.76
C ALA A 48 -12.02 -10.74 10.99
N LEU A 49 -12.03 -11.46 12.12
CA LEU A 49 -13.14 -12.35 12.49
C LEU A 49 -14.45 -11.60 12.73
N ARG A 50 -14.41 -10.39 13.32
CA ARG A 50 -15.61 -9.56 13.51
C ARG A 50 -16.28 -9.15 12.19
N VAL A 51 -15.51 -9.00 11.12
CA VAL A 51 -16.03 -8.68 9.77
C VAL A 51 -16.21 -9.93 8.89
N GLY A 52 -15.98 -11.13 9.43
CA GLY A 52 -16.10 -12.39 8.69
C GLY A 52 -15.01 -12.61 7.63
N ALA A 53 -13.89 -11.90 7.72
CA ALA A 53 -12.78 -12.04 6.78
C ALA A 53 -11.86 -13.19 7.19
N VAL A 54 -11.52 -14.03 6.20
CA VAL A 54 -10.65 -15.22 6.37
C VAL A 54 -9.37 -15.15 5.53
N ARG A 55 -8.97 -13.94 5.12
CA ARG A 55 -7.72 -13.70 4.38
C ARG A 55 -6.68 -13.04 5.26
N ALA A 56 -5.45 -13.53 5.19
CA ALA A 56 -4.30 -13.05 5.95
C ALA A 56 -3.98 -11.59 5.63
N ASP A 57 -4.23 -11.13 4.40
CA ASP A 57 -4.03 -9.73 4.00
C ASP A 57 -4.90 -8.78 4.83
N VAL A 58 -6.15 -9.16 5.12
CA VAL A 58 -7.06 -8.38 5.96
C VAL A 58 -6.57 -8.37 7.41
N VAL A 59 -6.11 -9.52 7.92
CA VAL A 59 -5.48 -9.62 9.25
C VAL A 59 -4.26 -8.71 9.35
N ALA A 60 -3.43 -8.65 8.30
CA ALA A 60 -2.25 -7.79 8.25
C ALA A 60 -2.61 -6.30 8.24
N VAL A 61 -3.65 -5.90 7.50
CA VAL A 61 -4.15 -4.51 7.49
C VAL A 61 -4.64 -4.11 8.87
N GLU A 62 -5.49 -4.93 9.49
CA GLU A 62 -6.02 -4.63 10.82
C GLU A 62 -4.92 -4.65 11.90
N ALA A 63 -3.98 -5.59 11.81
CA ALA A 63 -2.82 -5.63 12.70
C ALA A 63 -1.97 -4.36 12.57
N ARG A 64 -1.63 -3.91 11.35
CA ARG A 64 -0.88 -2.65 11.16
C ARG A 64 -1.64 -1.44 11.68
N ARG A 65 -2.95 -1.37 11.42
CA ARG A 65 -3.81 -0.33 11.98
C ARG A 65 -3.73 -0.31 13.51
N HIS A 66 -3.75 -1.47 14.16
CA HIS A 66 -3.60 -1.58 15.62
C HIS A 66 -2.18 -1.22 16.10
N HIS A 67 -1.14 -1.53 15.31
CA HIS A 67 0.24 -1.16 15.60
C HIS A 67 0.41 0.36 15.65
N GLU A 68 -0.12 1.07 14.64
CA GLU A 68 -0.06 2.54 14.54
C GLU A 68 -0.84 3.23 15.67
N HIS A 69 -1.85 2.58 16.22
CA HIS A 69 -2.66 3.09 17.34
C HIS A 69 -2.17 2.66 18.71
N HIS A 70 -1.09 1.86 18.79
CA HIS A 70 -0.42 1.57 20.05
C HIS A 70 0.67 2.65 20.22
N PRO A 71 0.40 3.77 20.90
CA PRO A 71 1.46 4.73 21.19
C PRO A 71 2.52 3.98 21.98
N ASP A 72 3.76 4.06 21.52
CA ASP A 72 4.92 3.51 22.21
C ASP A 72 4.84 3.93 23.68
N THR A 73 4.63 2.97 24.59
CA THR A 73 4.77 3.22 26.03
C THR A 73 6.23 3.36 26.46
N ASP A 74 7.17 3.28 25.53
CA ASP A 74 8.62 3.39 25.78
C ASP A 74 9.25 4.42 24.84
N THR A 75 9.10 5.73 25.11
CA THR A 75 10.14 6.76 24.85
C THR A 75 9.73 8.08 25.51
N SER A 76 10.49 8.48 26.54
CA SER A 76 10.41 9.83 27.11
C SER A 76 11.03 10.88 26.19
N ALA A 77 10.37 12.04 26.16
CA ALA A 77 10.88 13.38 25.85
C ALA A 77 11.22 13.72 24.39
N GLY A 78 10.20 14.20 23.67
CA GLY A 78 10.32 15.05 22.49
C GLY A 78 9.04 15.85 22.28
N THR A 79 8.92 16.98 22.97
CA THR A 79 7.81 17.93 22.92
C THR A 79 7.42 18.33 21.49
N CYS A 80 6.14 18.12 21.12
CA CYS A 80 5.21 19.12 20.57
C CYS A 80 4.04 18.47 19.80
N ALA A 81 2.84 18.99 20.08
CA ALA A 81 1.55 18.72 19.45
C ALA A 81 0.90 17.35 19.76
N GLU A 82 0.25 17.28 20.92
CA GLU A 82 -0.85 16.35 21.16
C GLU A 82 -2.01 16.70 20.22
N VAL A 83 -1.95 16.19 18.99
CA VAL A 83 -3.12 16.09 18.13
C VAL A 83 -3.97 14.99 18.74
N VAL A 84 -5.01 15.38 19.47
CA VAL A 84 -6.11 14.48 19.80
C VAL A 84 -6.67 13.98 18.48
N VAL A 85 -6.21 12.81 18.04
CA VAL A 85 -6.79 12.09 16.91
C VAL A 85 -8.13 11.57 17.42
N THR A 86 -9.15 12.44 17.39
CA THR A 86 -10.53 11.98 17.38
C THR A 86 -10.60 10.88 16.35
N ARG A 87 -11.05 9.69 16.76
CA ARG A 87 -11.26 8.54 15.88
C ARG A 87 -12.26 8.96 14.80
N HIS A 88 -11.75 9.60 13.75
CA HIS A 88 -12.48 9.83 12.53
C HIS A 88 -12.60 8.45 11.91
N GLY A 89 -13.68 7.74 12.26
CA GLY A 89 -14.11 6.57 11.52
C GLY A 89 -14.00 6.93 10.04
N SER A 90 -13.34 6.06 9.27
CA SER A 90 -12.82 6.26 7.91
C SER A 90 -13.73 7.13 7.03
N ARG A 91 -13.67 8.44 7.24
CA ARG A 91 -14.41 9.42 6.46
C ARG A 91 -13.47 9.78 5.34
N VAL A 92 -13.62 9.09 4.23
CA VAL A 92 -12.98 9.49 2.98
C VAL A 92 -13.60 10.82 2.60
N VAL A 93 -12.94 11.92 2.96
CA VAL A 93 -13.35 13.25 2.55
C VAL A 93 -12.78 13.47 1.16
N SER A 94 -13.64 13.86 0.21
CA SER A 94 -13.18 14.32 -1.10
C SER A 94 -12.21 15.48 -0.90
N LEU A 95 -10.94 15.27 -1.26
CA LEU A 95 -9.89 16.26 -1.11
C LEU A 95 -10.23 17.52 -1.93
N THR A 96 -10.80 17.34 -3.12
CA THR A 96 -11.26 18.43 -3.99
C THR A 96 -12.38 19.22 -3.34
N GLU A 97 -13.37 18.55 -2.76
CA GLU A 97 -14.50 19.20 -2.09
C GLU A 97 -14.02 20.02 -0.88
N ARG A 98 -13.16 19.41 -0.03
CA ARG A 98 -12.54 20.10 1.11
C ARG A 98 -11.67 21.29 0.67
N ARG A 99 -10.98 21.17 -0.45
CA ARG A 99 -10.13 22.25 -0.99
C ARG A 99 -10.95 23.41 -1.53
N LEU A 100 -12.12 23.14 -2.12
CA LEU A 100 -13.03 24.18 -2.61
C LEU A 100 -13.72 24.92 -1.45
N THR A 101 -14.14 24.23 -0.39
CA THR A 101 -14.78 24.87 0.77
C THR A 101 -13.82 25.71 1.61
N HIS A 102 -12.52 25.39 1.59
CA HIS A 102 -11.50 26.09 2.36
C HIS A 102 -10.49 26.83 1.48
N LEU A 103 -10.85 27.14 0.23
CA LEU A 103 -9.91 27.66 -0.77
C LEU A 103 -9.12 28.87 -0.24
N ASP A 104 -9.80 29.87 0.32
CA ASP A 104 -9.18 31.11 0.80
C ASP A 104 -8.18 30.87 1.93
N THR A 105 -8.54 30.02 2.90
CA THR A 105 -7.65 29.65 4.01
C THR A 105 -6.47 28.82 3.53
N THR A 106 -6.70 27.93 2.56
CA THR A 106 -5.65 27.04 2.03
C THR A 106 -4.66 27.85 1.19
N MET A 107 -5.14 28.74 0.33
CA MET A 107 -4.29 29.59 -0.51
C MET A 107 -3.48 30.59 0.30
N ALA A 108 -4.06 31.20 1.35
CA ALA A 108 -3.35 32.12 2.23
C ALA A 108 -2.23 31.43 3.05
N ALA A 109 -2.33 30.11 3.28
CA ALA A 109 -1.36 29.33 4.04
C ALA A 109 -0.26 28.67 3.21
N LEU A 110 -0.31 28.74 1.86
CA LEU A 110 0.70 28.12 1.01
C LEU A 110 1.95 29.02 0.92
N PRO A 111 3.16 28.47 1.12
CA PRO A 111 4.38 29.20 0.87
C PRO A 111 4.50 29.53 -0.62
N THR A 112 5.07 30.69 -0.95
CA THR A 112 5.34 31.11 -2.34
C THR A 112 6.17 30.04 -3.05
N ASP A 113 5.68 29.53 -4.19
CA ASP A 113 6.40 28.50 -4.96
C ASP A 113 7.66 29.12 -5.56
N GLN A 114 8.82 28.77 -5.00
CA GLN A 114 10.13 29.21 -5.48
C GLN A 114 10.81 28.16 -6.35
N ARG A 115 10.12 27.08 -6.73
CA ARG A 115 10.72 26.07 -7.59
C ARG A 115 10.91 26.67 -8.99
N PRO A 116 12.11 26.51 -9.60
CA PRO A 116 12.32 26.93 -10.97
C PRO A 116 11.37 26.17 -11.90
N LEU A 117 10.94 26.82 -12.97
CA LEU A 117 10.11 26.18 -14.00
C LEU A 117 10.81 24.91 -14.50
N PRO A 118 10.08 23.78 -14.66
CA PRO A 118 10.67 22.58 -15.21
C PRO A 118 11.14 22.84 -16.64
N THR A 119 12.39 22.48 -16.93
CA THR A 119 12.98 22.63 -18.26
C THR A 119 12.63 21.43 -19.12
N VAL A 120 12.13 21.67 -20.34
CA VAL A 120 11.68 20.61 -21.27
C VAL A 120 12.81 20.13 -22.21
N THR A 121 13.98 20.74 -22.14
CA THR A 121 15.13 20.49 -23.03
C THR A 121 15.53 19.01 -23.10
N VAL A 122 15.49 18.29 -21.97
CA VAL A 122 15.79 16.85 -21.92
C VAL A 122 14.84 16.02 -22.78
N TYR A 123 13.56 16.41 -22.84
CA TYR A 123 12.58 15.73 -23.69
C TYR A 123 12.82 16.05 -25.17
N ASP A 124 13.14 17.30 -25.49
CA ASP A 124 13.44 17.73 -26.86
C ASP A 124 14.62 16.97 -27.46
N GLU A 125 15.67 16.70 -26.66
CA GLU A 125 16.81 15.86 -27.07
C GLU A 125 16.41 14.43 -27.43
N LEU A 126 15.49 13.83 -26.67
CA LEU A 126 15.00 12.47 -26.94
C LEU A 126 14.13 12.42 -28.21
N LEU A 127 13.34 13.48 -28.45
CA LEU A 127 12.55 13.62 -29.67
C LEU A 127 13.43 13.85 -30.91
N ALA A 128 14.53 14.58 -30.77
CA ALA A 128 15.51 14.77 -31.85
C ALA A 128 16.24 13.46 -32.21
N ARG A 129 16.69 12.70 -31.21
CA ARG A 129 17.38 11.40 -31.42
C ARG A 129 16.52 10.35 -32.14
N ARG A 130 15.19 10.40 -32.00
CA ARG A 130 14.27 9.50 -32.73
C ARG A 130 14.05 9.92 -34.19
N ARG A 131 14.30 11.20 -34.51
CA ARG A 131 14.10 11.74 -35.86
C ARG A 131 15.31 11.53 -36.77
N ASP A 132 16.47 11.13 -36.24
CA ASP A 132 17.60 10.70 -37.07
C ASP A 132 17.26 9.37 -37.77
N PRO A 133 17.12 9.34 -39.11
CA PRO A 133 16.83 8.11 -39.85
C PRO A 133 18.08 7.25 -40.08
N ASP A 134 19.25 7.62 -39.55
CA ASP A 134 20.54 6.98 -39.85
C ASP A 134 20.81 5.68 -39.07
N THR A 135 19.81 5.17 -38.34
CA THR A 135 19.79 3.80 -37.80
C THR A 135 18.67 2.98 -38.45
N ALA A 136 18.52 3.08 -39.77
CA ALA A 136 17.78 2.08 -40.53
C ALA A 136 18.51 0.73 -40.40
N ILE A 137 18.00 -0.16 -39.54
CA ILE A 137 18.42 -1.56 -39.47
C ILE A 137 18.27 -2.17 -40.87
N PRO A 138 19.32 -2.72 -41.50
CA PRO A 138 19.20 -3.31 -42.82
C PRO A 138 18.29 -4.53 -42.73
N VAL A 139 17.16 -4.49 -43.45
CA VAL A 139 16.26 -5.63 -43.66
C VAL A 139 16.98 -6.61 -44.61
N PRO A 140 17.23 -7.88 -44.23
CA PRO A 140 17.81 -8.84 -45.15
C PRO A 140 16.78 -9.18 -46.24
N CYS A 141 17.16 -9.02 -47.52
CA CYS A 141 16.37 -9.54 -48.64
C CYS A 141 16.28 -11.08 -48.57
N PRO A 142 15.12 -11.68 -48.86
CA PRO A 142 14.97 -13.13 -48.86
C PRO A 142 15.79 -13.75 -50.01
N GLN A 143 16.66 -14.71 -49.68
CA GLN A 143 17.38 -15.50 -50.69
C GLN A 143 16.42 -16.52 -51.30
N ALA A 144 16.25 -16.43 -52.62
CA ALA A 144 15.51 -17.42 -53.41
C ALA A 144 16.25 -18.76 -53.34
N GLY A 145 15.60 -19.77 -52.76
CA GLY A 145 16.09 -21.14 -52.77
C GLY A 145 16.01 -21.71 -54.19
N GLU A 146 17.17 -22.05 -54.76
CA GLU A 146 17.30 -22.91 -55.92
C GLU A 146 16.72 -24.30 -55.62
N VAL A 147 15.82 -24.71 -56.49
CA VAL A 147 15.26 -26.07 -56.60
C VAL A 147 16.25 -26.96 -57.35
N SER A 148 16.52 -28.14 -56.80
CA SER A 148 17.01 -29.33 -57.53
C SER A 148 16.34 -30.57 -56.97
#